data_AF-A0A1K1T900-F1
#
_entry.id   AF-A0A1K1T900-F1
#
_cell.length_a   1.000
_cell.length_b   1.000
_cell.length_c   1.000
_cell.angle_alpha   90.00
_cell.angle_beta   90.00
_cell.angle_gamma   90.00
#
_symmetry.space_group_name_H-M   'P 1'
#
loop_
_entity.id
_entity.type
_entity.pdbx_description
1 polymer ?
#
loop_
_entity_poly.entity_id
_entity_poly.type
_entity_poly.pdbx_seq_one_letter_code
_entity_poly.pdbx_strand_id
1 'polypeptide(L)'
;MAISHRPARVLAAVLGFMGVLHFAVPKPFDGLIPRALPGSRRAWTYGSGGAELAVATAVAVPRTRRLGGLLAALLFLGVFPGNVKMAMDARTAPLPRRAIAWARLPLQWPLIAWALKVRDDAQLARTAHASGISRSSRRSPSASSRSAGRIVRFART
;
A
#
# COMPACT_ATOMS: atom_id res chain seq x y z
N MET A 1 -15.43 10.51 5.06
CA MET A 1 -14.55 9.37 5.39
C MET A 1 -13.12 9.89 5.52
N ALA A 2 -12.43 9.69 6.65
CA ALA A 2 -11.03 10.10 6.78
C ALA A 2 -10.16 9.17 5.92
N ILE A 3 -9.27 9.73 5.08
CA ILE A 3 -8.32 8.92 4.29
C ILE A 3 -7.38 8.23 5.27
N SER A 4 -7.55 6.92 5.47
CA SER A 4 -6.71 6.16 6.38
C SER A 4 -5.33 5.94 5.77
N HIS A 5 -4.25 6.28 6.48
CA HIS A 5 -2.88 6.03 6.01
C HIS A 5 -2.37 4.61 6.34
N ARG A 6 -3.17 3.79 7.02
CA ARG A 6 -2.81 2.41 7.39
C ARG A 6 -2.50 1.53 6.16
N PRO A 7 -3.31 1.53 5.08
CA PRO A 7 -3.06 0.69 3.91
C PRO A 7 -1.71 1.02 3.24
N ALA A 8 -1.35 2.30 3.12
CA ALA A 8 -0.08 2.69 2.52
C ALA A 8 1.13 2.27 3.37
N ARG A 9 1.04 2.39 4.71
CA ARG A 9 2.13 1.99 5.61
C ARG A 9 2.37 0.49 5.60
N VAL A 10 1.31 -0.32 5.60
CA VAL A 10 1.45 -1.78 5.55
C VAL A 10 1.99 -2.20 4.18
N LEU A 11 1.52 -1.60 3.08
CA LEU A 11 2.08 -1.87 1.75
C LEU A 11 3.58 -1.53 1.67
N ALA A 12 3.98 -0.36 2.20
CA ALA A 12 5.39 0.03 2.28
C ALA A 12 6.21 -0.95 3.12
N ALA A 13 5.68 -1.42 4.26
CA ALA A 13 6.35 -2.41 5.10
C ALA A 13 6.52 -3.76 4.40
N VAL A 14 5.49 -4.24 3.68
CA VAL A 14 5.55 -5.49 2.90
C VAL A 14 6.59 -5.40 1.79
N LEU A 15 6.58 -4.32 1.00
CA LEU A 15 7.57 -4.08 -0.05
C LEU A 15 8.98 -3.92 0.52
N GLY A 16 9.12 -3.19 1.62
CA GLY A 16 10.42 -3.00 2.28
C GLY A 16 11.00 -4.31 2.80
N PHE A 17 10.16 -5.13 3.44
CA PHE A 17 10.55 -6.46 3.91
C PHE A 17 10.98 -7.38 2.76
N MET A 18 10.22 -7.42 1.66
CA MET A 18 10.59 -8.19 0.47
C MET A 18 11.88 -7.67 -0.17
N GLY A 19 12.07 -6.36 -0.25
CA GLY A 19 13.28 -5.74 -0.75
C GLY A 19 14.51 -6.16 0.06
N VAL A 20 14.42 -6.16 1.39
CA VAL A 20 15.49 -6.66 2.27
C VAL A 20 15.76 -8.15 2.05
N LEU A 21 14.72 -8.98 1.88
CA LEU A 21 14.89 -10.41 1.65
C LEU A 21 15.68 -10.73 0.36
N HIS A 22 15.58 -9.92 -0.69
CA HIS A 22 16.39 -10.09 -1.89
C HIS A 22 17.89 -10.00 -1.60
N PHE A 23 18.31 -9.20 -0.63
CA PHE A 23 19.71 -9.09 -0.23
C PHE A 23 20.10 -10.15 0.81
N ALA A 24 19.23 -10.39 1.80
CA ALA A 24 19.50 -11.30 2.91
C ALA A 24 19.48 -12.77 2.49
N VAL A 25 18.51 -13.16 1.66
CA VAL A 25 18.31 -14.56 1.21
C VAL A 25 18.02 -14.60 -0.30
N PRO A 26 19.01 -14.32 -1.17
CA PRO A 26 18.80 -14.14 -2.61
C PRO A 26 18.48 -15.43 -3.38
N LYS A 27 18.93 -16.60 -2.91
CA LYS A 27 18.88 -17.87 -3.66
C LYS A 27 17.47 -18.27 -4.16
N PRO A 28 16.39 -18.11 -3.38
CA PRO A 28 15.03 -18.37 -3.88
C PRO A 28 14.62 -17.44 -5.02
N PHE A 29 15.05 -16.16 -4.97
CA PHE A 29 14.74 -15.16 -5.99
C PHE A 29 15.56 -15.37 -7.27
N ASP A 30 16.82 -15.80 -7.16
CA ASP A 30 17.65 -16.20 -8.30
C ASP A 30 16.96 -17.28 -9.15
N GLY A 31 16.16 -18.15 -8.53
CA GLY A 31 15.41 -19.22 -9.20
C GLY A 31 14.19 -18.75 -10.02
N LEU A 32 13.68 -17.56 -9.70
CA LEU A 32 12.54 -16.94 -10.40
C LEU A 32 12.97 -16.32 -11.74
N ILE A 33 14.23 -15.91 -11.84
CA ILE A 33 14.74 -15.16 -12.99
C ILE A 33 14.94 -16.11 -14.19
N PRO A 34 14.28 -15.84 -15.34
CA PRO A 34 14.45 -16.62 -16.56
C PRO A 34 15.91 -16.67 -17.03
N ARG A 35 16.32 -17.80 -17.60
CA ARG A 35 17.68 -17.95 -18.18
C ARG A 35 17.94 -17.09 -19.41
N ALA A 36 16.87 -16.61 -20.06
CA ALA A 36 16.95 -15.79 -21.26
C ALA A 36 17.33 -14.33 -20.98
N LEU A 37 17.28 -13.88 -19.73
CA LEU A 37 17.68 -12.52 -19.39
C LEU A 37 19.21 -12.38 -19.41
N PRO A 38 19.75 -11.30 -19.98
CA PRO A 38 21.19 -11.07 -20.01
C PRO A 38 21.75 -10.82 -18.61
N GLY A 39 23.01 -11.20 -18.39
CA GLY A 39 23.70 -11.02 -17.11
C GLY A 39 23.42 -12.12 -16.09
N SER A 40 23.84 -11.88 -14.84
CA SER A 40 23.68 -12.87 -13.76
C SER A 40 22.31 -12.75 -13.11
N ARG A 41 21.71 -13.88 -12.73
CA ARG A 41 20.45 -13.89 -11.96
C ARG A 41 20.61 -13.11 -10.64
N ARG A 42 21.80 -13.19 -10.04
CA ARG A 42 22.09 -12.43 -8.82
C ARG A 42 22.00 -10.92 -9.00
N ALA A 43 22.49 -10.40 -10.13
CA ALA A 43 22.40 -8.97 -10.43
C ALA A 43 20.93 -8.54 -10.56
N TRP A 44 20.11 -9.33 -11.24
CA TRP A 44 18.67 -9.09 -11.34
C TRP A 44 17.97 -9.15 -9.98
N THR A 45 18.32 -10.10 -9.11
CA THR A 45 17.78 -10.20 -7.75
C THR A 45 18.12 -8.98 -6.89
N TYR A 46 19.35 -8.48 -6.94
CA TYR A 46 19.70 -7.26 -6.21
C TYR A 46 19.09 -6.00 -6.84
N GLY A 47 19.00 -5.94 -8.18
CA GLY A 47 18.32 -4.86 -8.88
C GLY A 47 16.83 -4.79 -8.54
N SER A 48 16.14 -5.93 -8.50
CA SER A 48 14.73 -5.99 -8.09
C SER A 48 14.55 -5.64 -6.61
N GLY A 49 15.44 -6.12 -5.72
CA GLY A 49 15.44 -5.73 -4.31
C GLY A 49 15.60 -4.22 -4.12
N GLY A 50 16.51 -3.59 -4.86
CA GLY A 50 16.67 -2.13 -4.86
C GLY A 50 15.44 -1.40 -5.37
N ALA A 51 14.81 -1.90 -6.43
CA ALA A 51 13.56 -1.35 -6.96
C ALA A 51 12.42 -1.45 -5.92
N GLU A 52 12.27 -2.59 -5.25
CA GLU A 52 11.26 -2.78 -4.20
C GLU A 52 11.45 -1.80 -3.04
N LEU A 53 12.69 -1.60 -2.57
CA LEU A 53 13.00 -0.62 -1.53
C LEU A 53 12.67 0.81 -1.97
N ALA A 54 13.00 1.18 -3.22
CA ALA A 54 12.67 2.49 -3.76
C ALA A 54 11.15 2.71 -3.83
N VAL A 55 10.40 1.70 -4.27
CA VAL A 55 8.93 1.75 -4.29
C VAL A 55 8.35 1.82 -2.88
N ALA A 56 8.89 1.05 -1.93
CA ALA A 56 8.47 1.10 -0.52
C ALA A 56 8.63 2.51 0.06
N THR A 57 9.78 3.15 -0.15
CA THR A 57 10.02 4.54 0.26
C THR A 57 9.06 5.51 -0.45
N ALA A 58 8.84 5.33 -1.75
CA ALA A 58 7.90 6.16 -2.51
C ALA A 58 6.46 6.06 -2.00
N VAL A 59 6.01 4.88 -1.58
CA VAL A 59 4.69 4.65 -0.95
C VAL A 59 4.61 5.27 0.45
N ALA A 60 5.68 5.14 1.24
CA ALA A 60 5.73 5.66 2.60
C ALA A 60 5.58 7.19 2.65
N VAL A 61 6.30 7.90 1.77
CA VAL A 61 6.32 9.36 1.71
C VAL A 61 5.03 9.90 1.07
N PRO A 62 4.20 10.72 1.77
CA PRO A 62 2.92 11.19 1.26
C PRO A 62 3.01 11.92 -0.09
N ARG A 63 4.08 12.68 -0.31
CA ARG A 63 4.31 13.47 -1.54
C ARG A 63 4.48 12.60 -2.78
N THR A 64 5.07 11.41 -2.64
CA THR A 64 5.36 10.47 -3.74
C THR A 64 4.40 9.29 -3.79
N ARG A 65 3.53 9.13 -2.80
CA ARG A 65 2.67 7.94 -2.62
C ARG A 65 1.85 7.56 -3.83
N ARG A 66 1.34 8.53 -4.59
CA ARG A 66 0.63 8.28 -5.85
C ARG A 66 1.50 7.52 -6.84
N LEU A 67 2.72 8.01 -7.06
CA LEU A 67 3.69 7.36 -7.94
C LEU A 67 4.11 6.01 -7.35
N GLY A 68 4.37 5.95 -6.04
CA GLY A 68 4.70 4.70 -5.35
C GLY A 68 3.65 3.61 -5.51
N GLY A 69 2.36 3.94 -5.39
CA GLY A 69 1.26 2.98 -5.60
C GLY A 69 1.18 2.47 -7.04
N LEU A 70 1.40 3.34 -8.03
CA LEU A 70 1.47 2.93 -9.43
C LEU A 70 2.68 2.01 -9.69
N LEU A 71 3.86 2.40 -9.21
CA LEU A 71 5.08 1.60 -9.36
C LEU A 71 4.97 0.25 -8.66
N ALA A 72 4.32 0.18 -7.50
CA ALA A 72 4.04 -1.08 -6.81
C ALA A 72 3.14 -1.99 -7.65
N ALA A 73 2.08 -1.45 -8.27
CA ALA A 73 1.21 -2.23 -9.14
C ALA A 73 1.97 -2.78 -10.36
N LEU A 74 2.80 -1.95 -11.00
CA LEU A 74 3.65 -2.36 -12.12
C LEU A 74 4.69 -3.40 -11.71
N LEU A 75 5.28 -3.26 -10.51
CA LEU A 75 6.22 -4.23 -9.96
C LEU A 75 5.55 -5.59 -9.74
N PHE A 76 4.35 -5.61 -9.13
CA PHE A 76 3.60 -6.84 -8.92
C PHE A 76 3.19 -7.53 -10.24
N LEU A 77 2.88 -6.75 -11.27
CA LEU A 77 2.67 -7.27 -12.62
C LEU A 77 3.97 -7.83 -13.22
N GLY A 78 5.09 -7.11 -13.07
CA GLY A 78 6.40 -7.52 -13.58
C GLY A 78 6.93 -8.83 -12.97
N VAL A 79 6.64 -9.09 -11.70
CA VAL A 79 7.04 -10.35 -11.03
C VAL A 79 6.07 -11.52 -11.27
N PHE A 80 4.88 -11.26 -11.81
CA PHE A 80 3.87 -12.30 -12.06
C PHE A 80 4.38 -13.45 -12.95
N PRO A 81 5.08 -13.21 -14.09
CA PRO A 81 5.67 -14.28 -14.89
C PRO A 81 6.64 -15.17 -14.10
N GLY A 82 7.43 -14.58 -13.18
CA GLY A 82 8.32 -15.33 -12.29
C GLY A 82 7.54 -16.24 -11.32
N ASN A 83 6.44 -15.74 -10.77
CA ASN A 83 5.55 -16.52 -9.91
C ASN A 83 4.87 -17.68 -10.66
N VAL A 84 4.46 -17.47 -11.92
CA VAL A 84 3.93 -18.53 -12.79
C VAL A 84 4.98 -19.60 -13.01
N LYS A 85 6.21 -19.21 -13.40
CA LYS A 85 7.32 -20.15 -13.57
C LYS A 85 7.55 -20.98 -12.31
N MET A 86 7.58 -20.35 -11.14
CA MET A 86 7.75 -21.06 -9.87
C MET A 86 6.63 -22.06 -9.58
N ALA A 87 5.36 -21.72 -9.87
CA ALA A 87 4.25 -22.64 -9.72
C ALA A 87 4.39 -23.86 -10.64
N MET A 88 4.83 -23.64 -11.88
CA MET A 88 5.10 -24.71 -12.86
C MET A 88 6.29 -25.59 -12.46
N ASP A 89 7.36 -25.00 -11.92
CA ASP A 89 8.52 -25.72 -11.41
C ASP A 89 8.17 -26.52 -10.13
N ALA A 90 7.23 -26.05 -9.33
CA ALA A 90 6.80 -26.69 -8.09
C ALA A 90 5.75 -27.80 -8.28
N ARG A 91 5.35 -28.14 -9.52
CA ARG A 91 4.29 -29.13 -9.79
C ARG A 91 4.56 -30.52 -9.20
N THR A 92 5.83 -30.92 -9.17
CA THR A 92 6.32 -32.19 -8.61
C THR A 92 6.92 -32.04 -7.21
N ALA A 93 6.89 -30.83 -6.63
CA ALA A 93 7.43 -30.58 -5.30
C ALA A 93 6.49 -31.12 -4.20
N PRO A 94 7.00 -31.30 -2.96
CA PRO A 94 6.17 -31.64 -1.81
C PRO A 94 4.98 -30.69 -1.64
N LEU A 95 3.86 -31.23 -1.15
CA LEU A 95 2.57 -30.54 -1.02
C LEU A 95 2.68 -29.11 -0.46
N PRO A 96 3.41 -28.84 0.64
CA PRO A 96 3.49 -27.48 1.19
C PRO A 96 4.12 -26.47 0.21
N ARG A 97 5.21 -26.85 -0.45
CA ARG A 97 5.91 -25.98 -1.41
C ARG A 97 5.06 -25.73 -2.65
N ARG A 98 4.40 -26.78 -3.14
CA ARG A 98 3.46 -26.69 -4.26
C ARG A 98 2.29 -25.77 -3.92
N ALA A 99 1.65 -25.96 -2.77
CA ALA A 99 0.53 -25.15 -2.32
C ALA A 99 0.90 -23.65 -2.23
N ILE A 100 2.04 -23.32 -1.63
CA ILE A 100 2.52 -21.93 -1.53
C ILE A 100 2.75 -21.33 -2.93
N ALA A 101 3.39 -22.07 -3.83
CA ALA A 101 3.70 -21.56 -5.17
C ALA A 101 2.42 -21.26 -5.97
N TRP A 102 1.43 -22.14 -5.91
CA TRP A 102 0.14 -21.94 -6.58
C TRP A 102 -0.72 -20.86 -5.92
N ALA A 103 -0.72 -20.77 -4.59
CA ALA A 103 -1.48 -19.73 -3.85
C ALA A 103 -1.02 -18.30 -4.16
N ARG A 104 0.25 -18.11 -4.55
CA ARG A 104 0.78 -16.79 -4.94
C ARG A 104 0.11 -16.20 -6.17
N LEU A 105 -0.36 -17.04 -7.11
CA LEU A 105 -0.97 -16.57 -8.36
C LEU A 105 -2.28 -15.80 -8.12
N PRO A 106 -3.30 -16.36 -7.44
CA PRO A 106 -4.52 -15.62 -7.15
C PRO A 106 -4.28 -14.49 -6.13
N LEU A 107 -3.33 -14.64 -5.19
CA LEU A 107 -3.03 -13.61 -4.19
C LEU A 107 -2.40 -12.34 -4.81
N GLN A 108 -1.81 -12.44 -6.00
CA GLN A 108 -1.24 -11.29 -6.69
C GLN A 108 -2.29 -10.22 -7.04
N TRP A 109 -3.52 -10.64 -7.40
CA TRP A 109 -4.56 -9.71 -7.82
C TRP A 109 -5.03 -8.78 -6.70
N PRO A 110 -5.32 -9.27 -5.48
CA PRO A 110 -5.54 -8.41 -4.31
C PRO A 110 -4.39 -7.43 -4.03
N LEU A 111 -3.13 -7.85 -4.20
CA LEU A 111 -1.97 -6.98 -3.97
C LEU A 111 -1.90 -5.83 -5.00
N ILE A 112 -2.17 -6.13 -6.28
CA ILE A 112 -2.26 -5.13 -7.34
C ILE A 112 -3.40 -4.15 -7.04
N ALA A 113 -4.60 -4.66 -6.73
CA ALA A 113 -5.75 -3.83 -6.39
C ALA A 113 -5.46 -2.92 -5.18
N TRP A 114 -4.74 -3.44 -4.18
CA TRP A 114 -4.32 -2.65 -3.03
C TRP A 114 -3.34 -1.53 -3.40
N ALA A 115 -2.36 -1.80 -4.25
CA ALA A 115 -1.43 -0.78 -4.75
C ALA A 115 -2.15 0.34 -5.51
N LEU A 116 -3.10 -0.02 -6.37
CA LEU A 116 -3.94 0.94 -7.11
C LEU A 116 -4.82 1.77 -6.17
N LYS A 117 -5.41 1.14 -5.14
CA LYS A 117 -6.15 1.84 -4.10
C LYS A 117 -5.30 2.88 -3.38
N VAL A 118 -4.05 2.54 -3.03
CA VAL A 118 -3.11 3.47 -2.38
C VAL A 118 -2.79 4.68 -3.29
N ARG A 119 -2.65 4.45 -4.59
CA ARG A 119 -2.48 5.52 -5.59
C ARG A 119 -3.71 6.44 -5.65
N ASP A 120 -4.90 5.85 -5.70
CA ASP A 120 -6.17 6.59 -5.86
C ASP A 120 -6.48 7.42 -4.61
N ASP A 121 -6.30 6.84 -3.41
CA ASP A 121 -6.41 7.56 -2.13
C ASP A 121 -5.44 8.76 -2.05
N ALA A 122 -4.22 8.61 -2.57
CA ALA A 122 -3.24 9.69 -2.64
C ALA A 122 -3.63 10.78 -3.65
N GLN A 123 -4.27 10.41 -4.78
CA GLN A 123 -4.80 11.36 -5.74
C GLN A 123 -5.94 12.18 -5.13
N LEU A 124 -6.89 11.52 -4.46
CA LEU A 124 -8.01 12.17 -3.78
C LEU A 124 -7.55 13.15 -2.70
N ALA A 125 -6.52 12.80 -1.93
CA ALA A 125 -5.94 13.70 -0.93
C ALA A 125 -5.35 14.97 -1.57
N ARG A 126 -4.70 14.83 -2.73
CA ARG A 126 -4.10 15.96 -3.46
C ARG A 126 -5.17 16.88 -4.06
N THR A 127 -6.21 16.31 -4.68
CA THR A 127 -7.29 17.11 -5.26
C THR A 127 -8.07 17.85 -4.19
N ALA A 128 -8.35 17.23 -3.04
CA ALA A 128 -9.00 17.88 -1.91
C ALA A 128 -8.18 19.06 -1.32
N HIS A 129 -6.86 18.94 -1.31
CA HIS A 129 -5.99 20.05 -0.90
C HIS A 129 -6.00 21.19 -1.92
N ALA A 130 -5.97 20.87 -3.21
CA ALA A 130 -5.97 21.84 -4.31
C ALA A 130 -7.31 22.58 -4.45
N SER A 131 -8.44 21.92 -4.19
CA SER A 131 -9.78 22.52 -4.26
C SER A 131 -10.15 23.35 -3.03
N GLY A 132 -9.24 23.52 -2.06
CA GLY A 132 -9.45 24.39 -0.91
C GLY A 132 -10.66 23.98 -0.06
N ILE A 133 -11.01 22.69 -0.01
CA ILE A 133 -12.08 22.17 0.86
C ILE A 133 -11.63 22.33 2.31
N SER A 134 -11.81 23.55 2.81
CA SER A 134 -11.62 23.92 4.19
C SER A 134 -12.61 23.13 5.01
N ARG A 135 -12.11 22.38 6.00
CA ARG A 135 -12.89 21.72 7.04
C ARG A 135 -13.56 22.74 7.99
N SER A 136 -14.04 23.88 7.49
CA SER A 136 -14.60 24.96 8.31
C SER A 136 -16.11 24.87 8.56
N SER A 137 -16.88 23.99 7.88
CA SER A 137 -18.34 23.93 8.08
C SER A 137 -18.82 22.98 9.20
N ARG A 138 -17.94 22.53 10.10
CA ARG A 138 -18.31 21.67 11.23
C ARG A 138 -17.81 22.18 12.59
N ARG A 139 -17.84 23.50 12.78
CA ARG A 139 -17.91 24.09 14.13
C ARG A 139 -19.38 24.34 14.46
N SER A 140 -19.88 23.64 15.47
CA SER A 140 -21.15 23.91 16.14
C SER A 140 -21.24 25.37 16.59
N PRO A 141 -22.41 26.02 16.54
CA PRO A 141 -22.66 27.19 17.37
C PRO A 141 -22.97 26.71 18.79
N SER A 142 -22.03 26.89 19.71
CA SER A 142 -22.29 26.91 21.15
C SER A 142 -21.96 28.29 21.71
N ALA A 143 -22.96 28.96 22.30
CA ALA A 143 -22.92 30.01 23.33
C ALA A 143 -24.11 30.96 23.08
N SER A 144 -25.21 30.86 23.83
CA SER A 144 -25.41 31.55 25.13
C SER A 144 -25.23 33.07 25.04
N SER A 145 -26.34 33.81 25.14
CA SER A 145 -26.50 35.08 25.87
C SER A 145 -27.52 35.99 25.15
N ARG A 146 -28.78 35.98 25.64
CA ARG A 146 -29.55 37.21 25.76
C ARG A 146 -30.18 37.25 27.15
N SER A 147 -29.85 38.34 27.83
CA SER A 147 -30.16 38.72 29.19
C SER A 147 -31.59 39.26 29.32
N ALA A 148 -32.08 39.20 30.57
CA ALA A 148 -33.04 40.10 31.22
C ALA A 148 -34.53 40.04 30.85
N GLY A 149 -35.34 39.60 31.83
CA GLY A 149 -36.76 39.97 31.92
C GLY A 149 -37.57 39.26 33.01
N ARG A 150 -37.72 39.92 34.17
CA ARG A 150 -38.83 39.86 35.18
C ARG A 150 -39.07 38.54 35.94
N ILE A 151 -38.93 38.48 37.28
CA ILE A 151 -39.84 39.02 38.34
C ILE A 151 -41.27 38.52 38.08
N VAL A 152 -41.85 37.57 38.82
CA VAL A 152 -42.38 37.71 40.20
C VAL A 152 -42.52 36.34 40.89
N ARG A 153 -42.16 36.38 42.17
CA ARG A 153 -42.36 35.48 43.30
C ARG A 153 -43.82 34.99 43.48
N PHE A 154 -44.07 33.70 43.68
CA PHE A 154 -45.26 33.24 44.41
C PHE A 154 -44.88 32.18 45.44
N ALA A 155 -45.37 32.40 46.65
CA ALA A 155 -45.02 31.71 47.88
C ALA A 155 -45.85 30.44 48.09
N ARG A 156 -45.32 29.59 48.99
CA ARG A 156 -45.94 28.42 49.61
C ARG A 156 -47.36 28.68 50.13
N THR A 157 -48.21 27.66 50.03
CA THR A 157 -48.76 26.86 51.14
C THR A 157 -49.17 25.51 50.61
#